data_AF-A0A349UNT4-F1
#
_entry.id   AF-A0A349UNT4-F1
#
_cell.length_a   1.000
_cell.length_b   1.000
_cell.length_c   1.000
_cell.angle_alpha   90.00
_cell.angle_beta   90.00
_cell.angle_gamma   90.00
#
_symmetry.space_group_name_H-M   'P 1'
#
loop_
_entity.id
_entity.type
_entity.pdbx_description
1 polymer ?
#
loop_
_entity_poly.entity_id
_entity_poly.type
_entity_poly.pdbx_seq_one_letter_code
_entity_poly.pdbx_strand_id
1 'polypeptide(L)'
;AWVTQALRPEKAVVVGDFITTRTYRFSADIVSVAGNGRAFRRCRIVVDAQTSPPKVLYRQDLTHLGWPLSQDILTKIRAGTPLDEIASTRTILQEAR
;
A
#
# COMPACT_ATOMS: atom_id res chain seq x y z
N ALA A 1 -24.71 9.17 7.95
CA ALA A 1 -23.31 8.74 7.70
C ALA A 1 -22.73 8.18 9.01
N TRP A 2 -21.76 7.27 8.98
CA TRP A 2 -21.21 6.68 10.22
C TRP A 2 -20.70 7.73 11.21
N VAL A 3 -20.16 8.85 10.71
CA VAL A 3 -19.60 9.92 11.55
C VAL A 3 -20.65 10.56 12.47
N THR A 4 -21.91 10.63 12.04
CA THR A 4 -23.01 11.18 12.86
C THR A 4 -23.49 10.21 13.94
N GLN A 5 -23.09 8.94 13.84
CA GLN A 5 -23.32 7.92 14.88
C GLN A 5 -22.15 7.87 15.87
N ALA A 6 -20.92 8.19 15.40
CA ALA A 6 -19.71 8.20 16.22
C ALA A 6 -19.52 9.49 17.03
N LEU A 7 -20.04 10.63 16.55
CA LEU A 7 -19.87 11.94 17.17
C LEU A 7 -21.22 12.57 17.54
N ARG A 8 -21.21 13.42 18.57
CA ARG A 8 -22.35 14.30 18.88
C ARG A 8 -22.63 15.24 17.70
N PRO A 9 -23.90 15.61 17.44
CA PRO A 9 -24.28 16.38 16.25
C PRO A 9 -23.46 17.66 16.06
N GLU A 10 -23.17 18.39 17.14
CA GLU A 10 -22.45 19.66 17.08
C GLU A 10 -21.02 19.47 16.56
N LYS A 11 -20.37 18.35 16.92
CA LYS A 11 -19.03 18.00 16.44
C LYS A 11 -19.05 17.40 15.04
N ALA A 12 -20.08 16.61 14.71
CA ALA A 12 -20.21 15.99 13.41
C ALA A 12 -20.36 17.04 12.29
N VAL A 13 -21.11 18.12 12.56
CA VAL A 13 -21.27 19.25 11.63
C VAL A 13 -19.92 19.93 11.37
N VAL A 14 -19.15 20.23 12.42
CA VAL A 14 -17.86 20.93 12.29
C VAL A 14 -16.82 20.10 11.55
N VAL A 15 -16.80 18.77 11.75
CA VAL A 15 -15.81 17.88 11.12
C VAL A 15 -16.18 17.52 9.67
N GLY A 16 -17.45 17.68 9.28
CA GLY A 16 -17.98 17.27 7.98
C GLY A 16 -17.16 17.79 6.79
N ASP A 17 -16.70 19.04 6.86
CA ASP A 17 -15.95 19.69 5.78
C ASP A 17 -14.48 19.23 5.70
N PHE A 18 -13.96 18.55 6.73
CA PHE A 18 -12.57 18.10 6.80
C PHE A 18 -12.37 16.62 6.48
N ILE A 19 -13.46 15.88 6.26
CA ILE A 19 -13.42 14.44 5.98
C ILE A 19 -13.98 14.16 4.60
N THR A 20 -13.44 13.12 3.95
CA THR A 20 -13.88 12.68 2.64
C THR A 20 -13.93 11.16 2.61
N THR A 21 -14.91 10.61 1.90
CA THR A 21 -14.99 9.18 1.58
C THR A 21 -14.22 8.82 0.31
N ARG A 22 -13.59 9.82 -0.34
CA ARG A 22 -12.84 9.66 -1.59
C ARG A 22 -11.37 10.00 -1.35
N THR A 23 -10.48 9.10 -1.77
CA THR A 23 -9.03 9.38 -1.85
C THR A 23 -8.55 9.18 -3.28
N TYR A 24 -7.66 10.05 -3.72
CA TYR A 24 -6.94 9.95 -4.98
C TYR A 24 -5.44 9.78 -4.76
N ARG A 25 -4.96 9.83 -3.51
CA ARG A 25 -3.55 9.69 -3.18
C ARG A 25 -3.30 8.35 -2.52
N PHE A 26 -2.39 7.59 -3.10
CA PHE A 26 -2.05 6.24 -2.65
C PHE A 26 -0.56 6.17 -2.43
N SER A 27 -0.13 5.53 -1.34
CA SER A 27 1.28 5.18 -1.16
C SER A 27 1.46 3.68 -1.36
N ALA A 28 2.51 3.28 -2.06
CA ALA A 28 2.90 1.88 -2.20
C ALA A 28 4.33 1.68 -1.71
N ASP A 29 4.55 0.61 -0.94
CA ASP A 29 5.88 0.09 -0.61
C ASP A 29 6.09 -1.17 -1.45
N ILE A 30 7.06 -1.10 -2.35
CA ILE A 30 7.24 -2.05 -3.44
C ILE A 30 8.58 -2.74 -3.24
N VAL A 31 8.56 -4.07 -3.27
CA VAL A 31 9.75 -4.91 -3.25
C VAL A 31 9.81 -5.68 -4.56
N SER A 32 10.89 -5.50 -5.30
CA SER A 32 11.20 -6.29 -6.49
C SER A 32 12.36 -7.21 -6.18
N VAL A 33 12.23 -8.48 -6.55
CA VAL A 33 13.23 -9.52 -6.25
C VAL A 33 13.69 -10.14 -7.56
N ALA A 34 14.99 -10.42 -7.67
CA ALA A 34 15.51 -11.23 -8.77
C ALA A 34 14.92 -12.65 -8.70
N GLY A 35 14.73 -13.31 -9.85
CA GLY A 35 14.09 -14.63 -9.91
C GLY A 35 14.78 -15.71 -9.06
N ASN A 36 16.07 -15.55 -8.73
CA ASN A 36 16.82 -16.47 -7.86
C ASN A 36 16.84 -16.06 -6.38
N GLY A 37 16.15 -14.99 -5.98
CA GLY A 37 16.10 -14.51 -4.60
C GLY A 37 17.43 -13.99 -4.03
N ARG A 38 18.42 -13.67 -4.87
CA ARG A 38 19.76 -13.19 -4.44
C ARG A 38 19.95 -11.68 -4.51
N ALA A 39 19.03 -10.98 -5.14
CA ALA A 39 19.04 -9.52 -5.20
C ALA A 39 17.60 -9.00 -5.04
N PHE A 40 17.47 -7.81 -4.46
CA PHE A 40 16.19 -7.12 -4.38
C PHE A 40 16.39 -5.60 -4.49
N ARG A 41 15.30 -4.91 -4.82
CA ARG A 41 15.15 -3.46 -4.70
C ARG A 41 13.88 -3.17 -3.93
N ARG A 42 13.93 -2.16 -3.06
CA ARG A 42 12.75 -1.66 -2.36
C ARG A 42 12.57 -0.19 -2.64
N CYS A 43 11.36 0.23 -2.98
CA CYS A 43 11.05 1.65 -3.07
C CYS A 43 9.69 1.96 -2.46
N ARG A 44 9.57 3.16 -1.89
CA ARG A 44 8.28 3.75 -1.53
C ARG A 44 7.90 4.77 -2.58
N ILE A 45 6.68 4.70 -3.06
CA ILE A 45 6.11 5.69 -3.97
C ILE A 45 4.84 6.31 -3.40
N VAL A 46 4.54 7.54 -3.83
CA VAL A 46 3.23 8.17 -3.65
C VAL A 46 2.68 8.52 -5.03
N VAL A 47 1.46 8.09 -5.31
CA VAL A 47 0.76 8.26 -6.58
C VAL A 47 -0.45 9.17 -6.36
N ASP A 48 -0.64 10.11 -7.26
CA ASP A 48 -1.85 10.93 -7.40
C ASP A 48 -2.66 10.47 -8.61
N ALA A 49 -3.85 9.95 -8.36
CA ALA A 49 -4.79 9.42 -9.33
C ALA A 49 -5.95 10.39 -9.60
N GLN A 50 -5.82 11.69 -9.29
CA GLN A 50 -6.83 12.70 -9.66
C GLN A 50 -6.97 12.85 -11.18
N THR A 51 -5.91 12.54 -11.94
CA THR A 51 -5.89 12.59 -13.41
C THR A 51 -5.61 11.22 -14.01
N SER A 52 -5.94 11.06 -15.29
CA SER A 52 -5.52 9.91 -16.10
C SER A 52 -4.53 10.37 -17.18
N PRO A 53 -3.30 9.84 -17.24
CA PRO A 53 -2.74 8.82 -16.34
C PRO A 53 -2.41 9.38 -14.93
N PRO A 54 -2.37 8.51 -13.89
CA PRO A 54 -1.91 8.89 -12.57
C PRO A 54 -0.46 9.37 -12.57
N LYS A 55 -0.12 10.25 -11.63
CA LYS A 55 1.22 10.86 -11.50
C LYS A 55 1.94 10.33 -10.27
N VAL A 56 3.22 9.97 -10.40
CA VAL A 56 4.08 9.67 -9.24
C VAL A 56 4.57 10.99 -8.64
N LEU A 57 4.11 11.33 -7.44
CA LEU A 57 4.51 12.54 -6.72
C LEU A 57 5.80 12.36 -5.94
N TYR A 58 6.08 11.14 -5.47
CA TYR A 58 7.22 10.84 -4.64
C TYR A 58 7.76 9.46 -4.96
N ARG A 59 9.09 9.32 -4.93
CA ARG A 59 9.79 8.04 -5.02
C ARG A 59 11.04 8.08 -4.14
N GLN A 60 11.18 7.08 -3.29
CA GLN A 60 12.36 6.91 -2.43
C GLN A 60 12.89 5.48 -2.56
N ASP A 61 14.19 5.34 -2.80
CA ASP A 61 14.88 4.06 -2.69
C ASP A 61 15.11 3.74 -1.21
N LEU A 62 14.60 2.59 -0.78
CA LEU A 62 14.70 2.07 0.58
C LEU A 62 15.53 0.77 0.64
N THR A 63 16.19 0.39 -0.45
CA THR A 63 16.97 -0.85 -0.57
C THR A 63 18.06 -0.93 0.51
N HIS A 64 18.65 0.21 0.88
CA HIS A 64 19.70 0.30 1.91
C HIS A 64 19.20 -0.09 3.32
N LEU A 65 17.88 -0.13 3.56
CA LEU A 65 17.30 -0.56 4.83
C LEU A 65 17.22 -2.09 4.97
N GLY A 66 17.67 -2.84 3.96
CA GLY A 66 17.67 -4.30 3.99
C GLY A 66 16.33 -4.93 3.58
N TRP A 67 16.28 -6.26 3.73
CA TRP A 67 15.13 -7.07 3.31
C TRP A 67 13.92 -6.80 4.21
N PRO A 68 12.75 -6.39 3.64
CA PRO A 68 11.63 -5.90 4.45
C PRO A 68 10.58 -6.96 4.78
N LEU A 69 10.67 -8.18 4.22
CA LEU A 69 9.71 -9.26 4.41
C LEU A 69 10.28 -10.33 5.36
N SER A 70 9.47 -11.32 5.73
CA SER A 70 9.95 -12.43 6.54
C SER A 70 11.02 -13.24 5.82
N GLN A 71 11.88 -13.90 6.60
CA GLN A 71 12.92 -14.77 6.06
C GLN A 71 12.33 -15.98 5.32
N ASP A 72 11.17 -16.48 5.76
CA ASP A 72 10.48 -17.61 5.11
C ASP A 72 10.08 -17.30 3.67
N ILE A 73 9.64 -16.07 3.40
CA ILE A 73 9.35 -15.62 2.04
C ILE A 73 10.62 -15.68 1.19
N LEU A 74 11.74 -15.18 1.71
CA LEU A 74 13.02 -15.21 1.00
C LEU A 74 13.51 -16.64 0.74
N THR A 75 13.32 -17.56 1.70
CA THR A 75 13.64 -18.98 1.57
C THR A 75 12.80 -19.64 0.47
N LYS A 76 11.49 -19.37 0.42
CA LYS A 76 10.60 -19.88 -0.64
C LYS A 76 11.01 -19.39 -2.03
N ILE A 77 11.30 -18.09 -2.17
CA ILE A 77 11.78 -17.52 -3.45
C ILE A 77 13.09 -18.22 -3.87
N ARG A 78 14.02 -18.40 -2.94
CA ARG A 78 15.31 -19.07 -3.22
C ARG A 78 15.15 -20.56 -3.53
N ALA A 79 14.11 -21.20 -3.03
CA ALA A 79 13.74 -22.57 -3.38
C ALA A 79 13.06 -22.67 -4.77
N GLY A 80 12.82 -21.54 -5.44
CA GLY A 80 12.17 -21.49 -6.75
C GLY A 80 10.65 -21.49 -6.69
N THR A 81 10.04 -21.28 -5.51
CA THR A 81 8.60 -21.12 -5.39
C THR A 81 8.15 -19.87 -6.16
N PRO A 82 7.18 -20.00 -7.08
CA PRO A 82 6.63 -18.87 -7.82
C PRO A 82 6.08 -17.75 -6.91
N LEU A 83 6.24 -16.49 -7.34
CA LEU A 83 5.82 -15.32 -6.55
C LEU A 83 4.30 -15.23 -6.37
N ASP A 84 3.51 -15.69 -7.34
CA ASP A 84 2.04 -15.76 -7.26
C ASP A 84 1.56 -16.74 -6.17
N GLU A 85 2.26 -17.86 -6.00
CA GLU A 85 2.00 -18.80 -4.91
C GLU A 85 2.33 -18.18 -3.54
N ILE A 86 3.44 -17.42 -3.45
CA ILE A 86 3.85 -16.71 -2.24
C ILE A 86 2.91 -15.53 -1.92
N ALA A 87 2.48 -14.80 -2.96
CA ALA A 87 1.73 -13.56 -2.85
C ALA A 87 0.22 -13.77 -2.75
N SER A 88 -0.28 -15.02 -2.78
CA SER A 88 -1.71 -15.38 -2.73
C SER A 88 -2.55 -14.32 -2.01
N THR A 89 -3.19 -13.51 -2.85
CA THR A 89 -3.60 -12.14 -2.54
C THR A 89 -4.64 -12.10 -1.44
N ARG A 90 -4.33 -11.50 -0.29
CA ARG A 90 -5.34 -10.89 0.58
C ARG A 90 -5.68 -9.50 0.02
N THR A 91 -6.62 -9.46 -0.91
CA THR A 91 -7.26 -8.20 -1.30
C THR A 91 -8.11 -7.75 -0.11
N ILE A 92 -7.55 -6.95 0.80
CA ILE A 92 -8.36 -6.18 1.72
C ILE A 92 -8.81 -4.94 0.97
N LEU A 93 -9.80 -5.09 0.10
CA LEU A 93 -10.69 -3.97 -0.17
C LEU A 93 -11.51 -3.81 1.11
N GLN A 94 -11.08 -2.90 1.99
CA GLN A 94 -12.01 -2.32 2.95
C GLN A 94 -13.01 -1.51 2.11
N GLU A 95 -14.04 -2.19 1.60
CA GLU A 95 -15.25 -1.54 1.15
C GLU A 95 -15.86 -0.85 2.37
N ALA A 96 -15.65 0.46 2.45
CA ALA A 96 -16.40 1.32 3.36
C ALA A 96 -17.86 1.35 2.86
N ARG A 97 -18.69 0.47 3.44
CA ARG A 97 -20.15 0.61 3.42
C ARG A 97 -20.59 1.77 4.31
#